data_AF-A0AB36RN91-F1
#
_entry.id   AF-A0AB36RN91-F1
#
_cell.length_a   1.000
_cell.length_b   1.000
_cell.length_c   1.000
_cell.angle_alpha   90.00
_cell.angle_beta   90.00
_cell.angle_gamma   90.00
#
_symmetry.space_group_name_H-M   'P 1'
#
loop_
_entity.id
_entity.type
_entity.pdbx_description
1 polymer ?
#
loop_
_entity_poly.entity_id
_entity_poly.type
_entity_poly.pdbx_seq_one_letter_code
_entity_poly.pdbx_strand_id
1 'polypeptide(L)'
;MAIFTAIAQLASMTVSADAVETSPTHSIESVSELRLPLGDAPTPWIAAHRGQWRGFPENSIPGFLAAIRDGANILETDIRRTADGHLVLMHDPTVDRTTNGTGEVADLTLEQIKQLRLRQSLGNGPSAITSYEVPTLDELLDAVKGENVLIDLDKGWDYREQMYEELSARDMLDYGLFQGSPNVPDAVAFMKKHPEAFYMHIIGDDMEDQFEQFGEYTPDMIEIPWSSPEDFQGTDEFWEKVDAKTAVFADSMWNSISGGHTDEASLLDPSTGWGYHLSRGADVIQTDNVKAISAWRNGADVTKSGLRPDSIRVQAEDYVNDPALYSDADSKNECSAPVIHPESPVDACNLDGAKIIQYIRDGEFWALDFDVPTDGVYELSMRQSSDTEPGGVVTVETEDGQKGAVPAPNTTHNRNFSVINLGQFQLQRGTNRITFSFSHPDYMSVDWVQADPVPAGSQAQETLTTIATASAPSAETAVTSVQATTSIPATTGDNEPKTTTVTATPASNTSHESKGSADTSKNVGIFAGGAVFGAIAIVLAIIGGVSAILNNIVDQARELLEI
;
A
#
# COMPACT_ATOMS: atom_id res chain seq x y z
N MET A 1 9.68 -32.31 -71.75
CA MET A 1 9.45 -33.70 -71.29
C MET A 1 10.07 -33.78 -69.89
N ALA A 2 9.37 -34.09 -68.79
CA ALA A 2 8.32 -35.10 -68.56
C ALA A 2 8.92 -36.52 -68.66
N ILE A 3 8.72 -37.46 -67.72
CA ILE A 3 7.67 -37.65 -66.70
C ILE A 3 8.17 -38.61 -65.57
N PHE A 4 7.85 -38.34 -64.28
CA PHE A 4 7.63 -39.27 -63.11
C PHE A 4 8.71 -40.35 -62.78
N THR A 5 8.83 -41.06 -61.62
CA THR A 5 8.23 -41.18 -60.25
C THR A 5 9.31 -41.87 -59.35
N ALA A 6 9.30 -42.04 -58.03
CA ALA A 6 8.43 -41.73 -56.85
C ALA A 6 9.39 -41.38 -55.65
N ILE A 7 9.09 -41.16 -54.36
CA ILE A 7 8.12 -41.64 -53.34
C ILE A 7 8.12 -43.15 -53.06
N ALA A 8 9.01 -43.63 -52.16
CA ALA A 8 8.73 -44.66 -51.14
C ALA A 8 10.00 -45.12 -50.35
N GLN A 9 10.45 -44.36 -49.34
CA GLN A 9 11.28 -44.90 -48.24
C GLN A 9 11.39 -43.89 -47.08
N LEU A 10 10.52 -44.06 -46.08
CA LEU A 10 10.51 -43.25 -44.86
C LEU A 10 9.92 -44.08 -43.69
N ALA A 11 10.75 -44.98 -43.16
CA ALA A 11 10.49 -45.80 -41.97
C ALA A 11 11.81 -46.38 -41.46
N SER A 12 11.87 -46.76 -40.18
CA SER A 12 12.97 -47.52 -39.56
C SER A 12 14.34 -46.81 -39.46
N MET A 13 14.35 -45.61 -38.87
CA MET A 13 15.41 -45.25 -37.93
C MET A 13 14.79 -44.98 -36.56
N THR A 14 14.88 -45.96 -35.66
CA THR A 14 14.57 -45.80 -34.25
C THR A 14 15.71 -45.05 -33.58
N VAL A 15 15.57 -43.74 -33.44
CA VAL A 15 16.32 -43.00 -32.42
C VAL A 15 15.79 -43.47 -31.08
N SER A 16 16.65 -44.06 -30.24
CA SER A 16 16.33 -44.18 -28.81
C SER A 16 16.35 -42.76 -28.27
N ALA A 17 15.17 -42.22 -27.97
CA ALA A 17 15.09 -41.09 -27.07
C ALA A 17 15.33 -41.64 -25.68
N ASP A 18 16.61 -41.72 -25.30
CA ASP A 18 16.98 -41.94 -23.91
C ASP A 18 16.47 -40.70 -23.17
N ALA A 19 15.35 -40.87 -22.48
CA ALA A 19 14.77 -39.82 -21.66
C ALA A 19 15.76 -39.49 -20.56
N VAL A 20 16.31 -38.28 -20.60
CA VAL A 20 17.07 -37.76 -19.47
C VAL A 20 16.04 -37.40 -18.41
N GLU A 21 15.82 -38.32 -17.46
CA GLU A 21 15.14 -38.01 -16.20
C GLU A 21 16.02 -37.05 -15.39
N THR A 22 16.00 -35.76 -15.74
CA THR A 22 16.38 -34.68 -14.83
C THR A 22 15.26 -34.48 -13.82
N SER A 23 15.05 -35.47 -12.95
CA SER A 23 14.28 -35.25 -11.73
C SER A 23 15.11 -34.32 -10.82
N PRO A 24 14.60 -33.17 -10.39
CA PRO A 24 15.29 -32.32 -9.42
C PRO A 24 15.20 -32.97 -8.04
N THR A 25 16.11 -33.92 -7.78
CA THR A 25 16.35 -34.43 -6.42
C THR A 25 17.22 -33.43 -5.69
N HIS A 26 16.60 -32.48 -4.98
CA HIS A 26 17.24 -31.63 -3.97
C HIS A 26 18.19 -32.46 -3.11
N SER A 27 19.50 -32.17 -3.18
CA SER A 27 20.54 -33.14 -2.78
C SER A 27 21.44 -32.67 -1.64
N ILE A 28 20.88 -32.64 -0.42
CA ILE A 28 21.54 -32.90 0.88
C ILE A 28 22.65 -31.92 1.36
N GLU A 29 23.34 -31.19 0.47
CA GLU A 29 24.45 -30.27 0.78
C GLU A 29 24.30 -28.87 0.15
N SER A 30 23.17 -28.58 -0.50
CA SER A 30 22.90 -27.30 -1.17
C SER A 30 22.35 -26.24 -0.20
N VAL A 31 23.02 -25.09 -0.14
CA VAL A 31 22.37 -23.81 0.19
C VAL A 31 21.24 -23.57 -0.82
N SER A 32 20.17 -22.88 -0.41
CA SER A 32 18.95 -22.65 -1.19
C SER A 32 19.17 -22.43 -2.70
N GLU A 33 18.44 -23.16 -3.54
CA GLU A 33 18.44 -22.99 -5.01
C GLU A 33 17.48 -21.89 -5.49
N LEU A 34 17.06 -20.99 -4.59
CA LEU A 34 16.21 -19.84 -4.88
C LEU A 34 16.77 -19.03 -6.05
N ARG A 35 15.93 -18.85 -7.07
CA ARG A 35 16.29 -18.22 -8.34
C ARG A 35 15.14 -17.37 -8.85
N LEU A 36 15.44 -16.21 -9.42
CA LEU A 36 14.43 -15.45 -10.18
C LEU A 36 14.21 -16.12 -11.55
N PRO A 37 12.99 -16.05 -12.14
CA PRO A 37 12.63 -16.79 -13.36
C PRO A 37 13.56 -16.61 -14.57
N LEU A 38 14.27 -15.48 -14.66
CA LEU A 38 15.16 -15.11 -15.77
C LEU A 38 16.62 -14.86 -15.33
N GLY A 39 16.98 -15.19 -14.07
CA GLY A 39 18.35 -15.17 -13.55
C GLY A 39 18.70 -14.04 -12.57
N ASP A 40 19.98 -13.99 -12.18
CA ASP A 40 20.52 -13.22 -11.05
C ASP A 40 20.12 -11.73 -11.00
N ALA A 41 19.97 -11.20 -9.78
CA ALA A 41 19.77 -9.78 -9.49
C ALA A 41 20.66 -9.29 -8.32
N PRO A 42 20.89 -7.97 -8.17
CA PRO A 42 21.70 -7.43 -7.08
C PRO A 42 21.10 -7.74 -5.70
N THR A 43 21.95 -8.15 -4.75
CA THR A 43 21.55 -8.35 -3.35
C THR A 43 21.61 -7.04 -2.55
N PRO A 44 20.79 -6.89 -1.48
CA PRO A 44 19.67 -7.77 -1.15
C PRO A 44 18.58 -7.67 -2.22
N TRP A 45 17.84 -8.76 -2.44
CA TRP A 45 16.62 -8.73 -3.24
C TRP A 45 15.57 -7.89 -2.50
N ILE A 46 14.73 -7.20 -3.27
CA ILE A 46 13.70 -6.33 -2.71
C ILE A 46 12.35 -7.02 -2.86
N ALA A 47 11.69 -7.33 -1.74
CA ALA A 47 10.29 -7.75 -1.73
C ALA A 47 9.38 -6.52 -1.55
N ALA A 48 8.42 -6.35 -2.45
CA ALA A 48 7.48 -5.23 -2.43
C ALA A 48 6.16 -5.67 -1.80
N HIS A 49 5.98 -5.38 -0.50
CA HIS A 49 4.77 -5.68 0.25
C HIS A 49 3.55 -5.02 -0.43
N ARG A 50 2.66 -5.85 -0.98
CA ARG A 50 1.45 -5.51 -1.75
C ARG A 50 1.68 -4.63 -2.99
N GLY A 51 2.92 -4.60 -3.50
CA GLY A 51 3.37 -3.72 -4.59
C GLY A 51 3.54 -2.24 -4.17
N GLN A 52 3.70 -1.36 -5.15
CA GLN A 52 4.02 0.07 -4.93
C GLN A 52 2.80 0.90 -4.47
N TRP A 53 2.24 0.57 -3.29
CA TRP A 53 1.00 1.18 -2.78
C TRP A 53 1.14 2.65 -2.36
N ARG A 54 2.36 3.17 -2.15
CA ARG A 54 2.56 4.63 -1.98
C ARG A 54 2.18 5.41 -3.25
N GLY A 55 2.16 4.77 -4.43
CA GLY A 55 1.74 5.37 -5.72
C GLY A 55 0.43 4.84 -6.31
N PHE A 56 -0.08 3.71 -5.85
CA PHE A 56 -1.23 2.98 -6.43
C PHE A 56 -2.09 2.34 -5.31
N PRO A 57 -3.24 1.71 -5.58
CA PRO A 57 -3.87 0.83 -4.60
C PRO A 57 -2.95 -0.34 -4.20
N GLU A 58 -3.02 -0.80 -2.95
CA GLU A 58 -2.42 -2.08 -2.55
C GLU A 58 -3.00 -3.26 -3.35
N ASN A 59 -2.23 -4.33 -3.54
CA ASN A 59 -2.63 -5.54 -4.26
C ASN A 59 -3.18 -5.27 -5.68
N SER A 60 -2.59 -4.32 -6.40
CA SER A 60 -3.06 -3.91 -7.73
C SER A 60 -2.01 -4.09 -8.82
N ILE A 61 -2.43 -4.59 -10.00
CA ILE A 61 -1.59 -4.73 -11.20
C ILE A 61 -0.72 -3.49 -11.51
N PRO A 62 -1.22 -2.23 -11.51
CA PRO A 62 -0.36 -1.07 -11.73
C PRO A 62 0.65 -0.83 -10.61
N GLY A 63 0.32 -1.16 -9.36
CA GLY A 63 1.25 -1.12 -8.21
C GLY A 63 2.34 -2.20 -8.31
N PHE A 64 2.01 -3.41 -8.74
CA PHE A 64 2.97 -4.49 -9.00
C PHE A 64 3.92 -4.13 -10.16
N LEU A 65 3.39 -3.69 -11.30
CA LEU A 65 4.21 -3.25 -12.44
C LEU A 65 5.04 -1.99 -12.11
N ALA A 66 4.61 -1.15 -11.17
CA ALA A 66 5.44 -0.06 -10.64
C ALA A 66 6.56 -0.57 -9.74
N ALA A 67 6.31 -1.52 -8.85
CA ALA A 67 7.35 -2.13 -8.01
C ALA A 67 8.46 -2.79 -8.83
N ILE A 68 8.12 -3.55 -9.88
CA ILE A 68 9.12 -4.14 -10.81
C ILE A 68 10.00 -3.03 -11.42
N ARG A 69 9.39 -1.94 -11.91
CA ARG A 69 10.12 -0.80 -12.52
C ARG A 69 10.99 -0.03 -11.52
N ASP A 70 10.58 0.06 -10.26
CA ASP A 70 11.39 0.65 -9.18
C ASP A 70 12.50 -0.29 -8.68
N GLY A 71 12.49 -1.56 -9.09
CA GLY A 71 13.59 -2.53 -8.87
C GLY A 71 13.30 -3.67 -7.90
N ALA A 72 12.02 -3.98 -7.64
CA ALA A 72 11.61 -5.15 -6.88
C ALA A 72 12.01 -6.47 -7.57
N ASN A 73 12.34 -7.47 -6.76
CA ASN A 73 12.71 -8.83 -7.16
C ASN A 73 11.66 -9.86 -6.73
N ILE A 74 10.88 -9.53 -5.70
CA ILE A 74 9.71 -10.29 -5.26
C ILE A 74 8.53 -9.31 -5.13
N LEU A 75 7.33 -9.75 -5.49
CA LEU A 75 6.06 -9.06 -5.23
C LEU A 75 5.29 -9.90 -4.21
N GLU A 76 5.15 -9.42 -2.98
CA GLU A 76 4.23 -10.06 -2.04
C GLU A 76 2.79 -9.65 -2.39
N THR A 77 1.87 -10.61 -2.30
CA THR A 77 0.45 -10.38 -2.51
C THR A 77 -0.43 -11.28 -1.64
N ASP A 78 -1.48 -10.67 -1.11
CA ASP A 78 -2.44 -11.31 -0.24
C ASP A 78 -3.48 -12.14 -1.01
N ILE A 79 -3.56 -13.45 -0.75
CA ILE A 79 -4.51 -14.33 -1.42
C ILE A 79 -5.80 -14.53 -0.60
N ARG A 80 -6.94 -14.21 -1.21
CA ARG A 80 -8.28 -14.53 -0.70
C ARG A 80 -9.09 -15.31 -1.73
N ARG A 81 -10.12 -16.01 -1.25
CA ARG A 81 -10.99 -16.86 -2.07
C ARG A 81 -12.43 -16.38 -2.05
N THR A 82 -13.00 -16.25 -3.24
CA THR A 82 -14.37 -15.82 -3.52
C THR A 82 -15.41 -16.91 -3.21
N ALA A 83 -16.69 -16.54 -3.11
CA ALA A 83 -17.80 -17.47 -2.88
C ALA A 83 -17.97 -18.53 -3.99
N ASP A 84 -17.58 -18.20 -5.23
CA ASP A 84 -17.54 -19.11 -6.39
C ASP A 84 -16.17 -19.78 -6.60
N GLY A 85 -15.19 -19.51 -5.72
CA GLY A 85 -13.98 -20.32 -5.55
C GLY A 85 -12.72 -19.81 -6.25
N HIS A 86 -12.79 -18.69 -6.97
CA HIS A 86 -11.63 -18.02 -7.58
C HIS A 86 -10.71 -17.37 -6.53
N LEU A 87 -9.41 -17.27 -6.84
CA LEU A 87 -8.42 -16.55 -6.04
C LEU A 87 -8.31 -15.08 -6.49
N VAL A 88 -8.39 -14.17 -5.52
CA VAL A 88 -8.31 -12.71 -5.70
C VAL A 88 -7.29 -12.09 -4.76
N LEU A 89 -6.68 -10.98 -5.19
CA LEU A 89 -5.62 -10.30 -4.47
C LEU A 89 -6.22 -9.25 -3.51
N MET A 90 -6.16 -9.51 -2.21
CA MET A 90 -6.85 -8.73 -1.18
C MET A 90 -6.32 -9.05 0.23
N HIS A 91 -5.78 -8.08 0.95
CA HIS A 91 -5.36 -8.30 2.35
C HIS A 91 -6.51 -8.69 3.27
N ASP A 92 -7.59 -7.90 3.25
CA ASP A 92 -8.64 -7.99 4.25
C ASP A 92 -9.56 -9.20 3.97
N PRO A 93 -10.23 -9.75 5.00
CA PRO A 93 -11.30 -10.72 4.77
C PRO A 93 -12.51 -10.08 4.09
N THR A 94 -12.70 -8.76 4.24
CA THR A 94 -13.74 -7.94 3.62
C THR A 94 -13.20 -7.02 2.52
N VAL A 95 -14.09 -6.48 1.69
CA VAL A 95 -13.74 -5.52 0.62
C VAL A 95 -13.80 -4.05 1.08
N ASP A 96 -14.29 -3.79 2.29
CA ASP A 96 -14.73 -2.47 2.78
C ASP A 96 -13.62 -1.41 2.82
N ARG A 97 -12.41 -1.78 3.27
CA ARG A 97 -11.29 -0.84 3.41
C ARG A 97 -10.76 -0.41 2.04
N THR A 98 -10.45 -1.37 1.19
CA THR A 98 -9.69 -1.16 -0.05
C THR A 98 -10.56 -0.85 -1.27
N THR A 99 -11.89 -0.94 -1.18
CA THR A 99 -12.79 -0.73 -2.32
C THR A 99 -13.95 0.25 -2.04
N ASN A 100 -14.79 0.47 -3.04
CA ASN A 100 -16.09 1.13 -2.93
C ASN A 100 -17.26 0.20 -2.55
N GLY A 101 -16.99 -1.07 -2.20
CA GLY A 101 -17.97 -2.07 -1.80
C GLY A 101 -18.10 -2.25 -0.28
N THR A 102 -18.79 -3.32 0.12
CA THR A 102 -18.85 -3.81 1.51
C THR A 102 -19.18 -5.30 1.53
N GLY A 103 -18.64 -6.05 2.50
CA GLY A 103 -18.90 -7.48 2.72
C GLY A 103 -17.64 -8.36 2.69
N GLU A 104 -17.77 -9.57 3.24
CA GLU A 104 -16.73 -10.61 3.22
C GLU A 104 -16.45 -11.07 1.77
N VAL A 105 -15.18 -11.22 1.40
CA VAL A 105 -14.74 -11.75 0.10
C VAL A 105 -15.31 -13.16 -0.13
N ALA A 106 -15.42 -13.95 0.94
CA ALA A 106 -15.98 -15.31 0.90
C ALA A 106 -17.51 -15.37 0.68
N ASP A 107 -18.24 -14.25 0.83
CA ASP A 107 -19.67 -14.14 0.54
C ASP A 107 -19.96 -13.52 -0.84
N LEU A 108 -18.93 -13.06 -1.57
CA LEU A 108 -19.04 -12.42 -2.87
C LEU A 108 -18.50 -13.30 -4.01
N THR A 109 -19.22 -13.34 -5.12
CA THR A 109 -18.73 -13.96 -6.37
C THR A 109 -17.69 -13.08 -7.06
N LEU A 110 -16.86 -13.67 -7.92
CA LEU A 110 -15.91 -12.92 -8.75
C LEU A 110 -16.61 -11.86 -9.62
N GLU A 111 -17.81 -12.15 -10.17
CA GLU A 111 -18.58 -11.17 -10.95
C GLU A 111 -18.94 -9.92 -10.11
N GLN A 112 -19.31 -10.11 -8.83
CA GLN A 112 -19.60 -9.02 -7.89
C GLN A 112 -18.34 -8.23 -7.53
N ILE A 113 -17.24 -8.92 -7.22
CA ILE A 113 -15.95 -8.29 -6.86
C ILE A 113 -15.41 -7.46 -8.04
N LYS A 114 -15.59 -7.91 -9.28
CA LYS A 114 -15.21 -7.14 -10.48
C LYS A 114 -16.06 -5.90 -10.75
N GLN A 115 -17.22 -5.74 -10.11
CA GLN A 115 -17.94 -4.45 -10.11
C GLN A 115 -17.33 -3.42 -9.15
N LEU A 116 -16.51 -3.86 -8.19
CA LEU A 116 -15.87 -2.99 -7.21
C LEU A 116 -14.69 -2.24 -7.82
N ARG A 117 -14.34 -1.11 -7.21
CA ARG A 117 -13.21 -0.29 -7.61
C ARG A 117 -12.31 -0.01 -6.43
N LEU A 118 -11.02 -0.28 -6.62
CA LEU A 118 -9.97 -0.11 -5.63
C LEU A 118 -9.81 1.37 -5.28
N ARG A 119 -9.51 1.64 -4.01
CA ARG A 119 -9.14 2.96 -3.49
C ARG A 119 -7.62 3.12 -3.53
N GLN A 120 -7.16 4.36 -3.66
CA GLN A 120 -5.74 4.70 -3.66
C GLN A 120 -5.06 4.28 -2.34
N SER A 121 -3.81 3.80 -2.43
CA SER A 121 -2.96 3.39 -1.30
C SER A 121 -3.65 2.36 -0.40
N LEU A 122 -3.57 2.51 0.93
CA LEU A 122 -4.05 1.51 1.91
C LEU A 122 -5.57 1.55 2.15
N GLY A 123 -6.35 1.98 1.16
CA GLY A 123 -7.81 2.09 1.28
C GLY A 123 -8.25 3.15 2.29
N ASN A 124 -9.30 2.88 3.06
CA ASN A 124 -10.01 3.77 3.99
C ASN A 124 -10.93 4.84 3.36
N GLY A 125 -11.81 5.40 4.20
CA GLY A 125 -13.04 6.12 3.82
C GLY A 125 -12.91 7.29 2.83
N PRO A 126 -11.99 8.26 3.03
CA PRO A 126 -11.85 9.42 2.15
C PRO A 126 -11.01 9.14 0.90
N SER A 127 -10.25 8.04 0.91
CA SER A 127 -9.26 7.70 -0.11
C SER A 127 -9.89 7.50 -1.47
N ALA A 128 -9.33 8.19 -2.47
CA ALA A 128 -9.92 8.31 -3.79
C ALA A 128 -10.19 6.95 -4.44
N ILE A 129 -11.44 6.73 -4.87
CA ILE A 129 -11.84 5.56 -5.64
C ILE A 129 -11.23 5.69 -7.04
N THR A 130 -10.41 4.71 -7.42
CA THR A 130 -9.70 4.68 -8.70
C THR A 130 -10.55 4.03 -9.80
N SER A 131 -9.99 3.91 -11.01
CA SER A 131 -10.59 3.10 -12.09
C SER A 131 -10.21 1.62 -12.02
N TYR A 132 -9.32 1.21 -11.12
CA TYR A 132 -8.77 -0.15 -11.07
C TYR A 132 -9.72 -1.13 -10.36
N GLU A 133 -9.70 -2.38 -10.81
CA GLU A 133 -10.49 -3.49 -10.25
C GLU A 133 -9.63 -4.35 -9.31
N VAL A 134 -10.26 -5.09 -8.39
CA VAL A 134 -9.59 -6.13 -7.61
C VAL A 134 -9.05 -7.20 -8.58
N PRO A 135 -7.75 -7.53 -8.58
CA PRO A 135 -7.20 -8.56 -9.47
C PRO A 135 -7.50 -9.98 -8.99
N THR A 136 -7.39 -10.92 -9.91
CA THR A 136 -7.19 -12.35 -9.65
C THR A 136 -5.71 -12.70 -9.65
N LEU A 137 -5.34 -13.83 -9.03
CA LEU A 137 -4.00 -14.40 -9.16
C LEU A 137 -3.66 -14.66 -10.65
N ASP A 138 -4.65 -15.16 -11.39
CA ASP A 138 -4.63 -15.39 -12.84
C ASP A 138 -4.21 -14.15 -13.64
N GLU A 139 -4.75 -12.97 -13.32
CA GLU A 139 -4.40 -11.69 -13.97
C GLU A 139 -3.02 -11.14 -13.57
N LEU A 140 -2.55 -11.42 -12.34
CA LEU A 140 -1.18 -11.08 -11.94
C LEU A 140 -0.17 -11.96 -12.69
N LEU A 141 -0.43 -13.26 -12.79
CA LEU A 141 0.38 -14.18 -13.60
C LEU A 141 0.42 -13.74 -15.07
N ASP A 142 -0.71 -13.33 -15.66
CA ASP A 142 -0.72 -12.75 -17.02
C ASP A 142 0.03 -11.40 -17.12
N ALA A 143 0.09 -10.61 -16.04
CA ALA A 143 0.76 -9.30 -16.03
C ALA A 143 2.29 -9.38 -15.86
N VAL A 144 2.81 -10.36 -15.12
CA VAL A 144 4.27 -10.50 -14.86
C VAL A 144 4.95 -11.59 -15.70
N LYS A 145 4.22 -12.27 -16.59
CA LYS A 145 4.78 -13.32 -17.44
C LYS A 145 5.85 -12.78 -18.39
N GLY A 146 7.10 -13.17 -18.16
CA GLY A 146 8.27 -12.67 -18.89
C GLY A 146 9.01 -11.52 -18.19
N GLU A 147 8.61 -11.14 -16.98
CA GLU A 147 9.42 -10.34 -16.06
C GLU A 147 10.31 -11.23 -15.19
N ASN A 148 11.38 -10.66 -14.62
CA ASN A 148 12.34 -11.36 -13.75
C ASN A 148 12.00 -11.17 -12.26
N VAL A 149 10.86 -11.70 -11.83
CA VAL A 149 10.30 -11.44 -10.50
C VAL A 149 9.62 -12.69 -9.94
N LEU A 150 9.73 -12.92 -8.63
CA LEU A 150 8.89 -13.88 -7.91
C LEU A 150 7.59 -13.21 -7.44
N ILE A 151 6.55 -14.00 -7.24
CA ILE A 151 5.32 -13.65 -6.54
C ILE A 151 5.33 -14.41 -5.22
N ASP A 152 5.29 -13.71 -4.12
CA ASP A 152 5.15 -14.27 -2.77
C ASP A 152 3.69 -14.24 -2.34
N LEU A 153 3.20 -15.35 -1.80
CA LEU A 153 1.78 -15.71 -1.78
C LEU A 153 1.22 -15.81 -0.35
N ASP A 154 1.19 -14.69 0.37
CA ASP A 154 0.67 -14.65 1.74
C ASP A 154 -0.83 -14.97 1.80
N LYS A 155 -1.28 -15.42 2.97
CA LYS A 155 -2.69 -15.67 3.35
C LYS A 155 -3.38 -16.76 2.50
N GLY A 156 -2.68 -17.28 1.49
CA GLY A 156 -3.09 -18.35 0.60
C GLY A 156 -2.82 -19.76 1.10
N TRP A 157 -2.22 -19.95 2.29
CA TRP A 157 -1.81 -21.29 2.77
C TRP A 157 -2.95 -22.32 2.76
N ASP A 158 -4.16 -21.96 3.20
CA ASP A 158 -5.35 -22.85 3.16
C ASP A 158 -5.82 -23.19 1.73
N TYR A 159 -5.37 -22.43 0.74
CA TYR A 159 -5.66 -22.58 -0.69
C TYR A 159 -4.43 -23.01 -1.51
N ARG A 160 -3.29 -23.31 -0.88
CA ARG A 160 -1.99 -23.58 -1.54
C ARG A 160 -2.03 -24.67 -2.62
N GLU A 161 -2.92 -25.65 -2.48
CA GLU A 161 -3.14 -26.69 -3.48
C GLU A 161 -3.78 -26.12 -4.76
N GLN A 162 -4.73 -25.18 -4.63
CA GLN A 162 -5.30 -24.44 -5.77
C GLN A 162 -4.29 -23.47 -6.36
N MET A 163 -3.48 -22.77 -5.54
CA MET A 163 -2.40 -21.92 -6.04
C MET A 163 -1.40 -22.73 -6.88
N TYR A 164 -0.97 -23.89 -6.38
CA TYR A 164 -0.11 -24.81 -7.11
C TYR A 164 -0.76 -25.28 -8.43
N GLU A 165 -2.04 -25.63 -8.42
CA GLU A 165 -2.77 -26.01 -9.65
C GLU A 165 -2.88 -24.85 -10.66
N GLU A 166 -3.14 -23.62 -10.23
CA GLU A 166 -3.24 -22.42 -11.09
C GLU A 166 -1.88 -22.01 -11.69
N LEU A 167 -0.80 -22.00 -10.89
CA LEU A 167 0.56 -21.74 -11.38
C LEU A 167 1.06 -22.85 -12.32
N SER A 168 0.77 -24.12 -12.00
CA SER A 168 1.12 -25.27 -12.85
C SER A 168 0.41 -25.22 -14.20
N ALA A 169 -0.90 -24.90 -14.22
CA ALA A 169 -1.69 -24.83 -15.45
C ALA A 169 -1.25 -23.71 -16.42
N ARG A 170 -0.41 -22.79 -15.95
CA ARG A 170 0.10 -21.63 -16.69
C ARG A 170 1.58 -21.77 -17.10
N ASP A 171 2.25 -22.88 -16.78
CA ASP A 171 3.71 -23.05 -16.90
C ASP A 171 4.48 -21.96 -16.11
N MET A 172 4.08 -21.70 -14.86
CA MET A 172 4.62 -20.60 -14.03
C MET A 172 4.91 -21.00 -12.57
N LEU A 173 5.29 -22.26 -12.28
CA LEU A 173 5.71 -22.65 -10.92
C LEU A 173 6.97 -21.92 -10.45
N ASP A 174 8.00 -21.75 -11.30
CA ASP A 174 9.21 -20.97 -10.96
C ASP A 174 8.94 -19.48 -10.65
N TYR A 175 7.72 -18.97 -10.84
CA TYR A 175 7.32 -17.63 -10.40
C TYR A 175 6.78 -17.59 -8.96
N GLY A 176 6.39 -18.73 -8.36
CA GLY A 176 5.69 -18.76 -7.08
C GLY A 176 6.57 -19.09 -5.89
N LEU A 177 6.64 -18.16 -4.93
CA LEU A 177 7.08 -18.41 -3.56
C LEU A 177 5.82 -18.62 -2.70
N PHE A 178 5.72 -19.77 -2.04
CA PHE A 178 4.59 -20.13 -1.21
C PHE A 178 4.90 -19.81 0.25
N GLN A 179 4.13 -18.92 0.88
CA GLN A 179 4.37 -18.45 2.24
C GLN A 179 3.49 -19.15 3.29
N GLY A 180 3.94 -19.18 4.54
CA GLY A 180 3.08 -19.34 5.70
C GLY A 180 3.72 -20.04 6.90
N SER A 181 3.02 -20.01 8.05
CA SER A 181 3.42 -20.59 9.34
C SER A 181 2.54 -21.77 9.82
N PRO A 182 2.42 -22.87 9.04
CA PRO A 182 1.84 -24.10 9.55
C PRO A 182 2.72 -24.73 10.65
N ASN A 183 2.29 -25.84 11.23
CA ASN A 183 3.22 -26.72 11.94
C ASN A 183 4.20 -27.36 10.94
N VAL A 184 5.47 -27.56 11.34
CA VAL A 184 6.52 -28.17 10.49
C VAL A 184 6.08 -29.45 9.77
N PRO A 185 5.39 -30.44 10.39
CA PRO A 185 4.89 -31.62 9.68
C PRO A 185 4.04 -31.32 8.44
N ASP A 186 3.16 -30.31 8.48
CA ASP A 186 2.31 -29.92 7.34
C ASP A 186 3.08 -29.14 6.26
N ALA A 187 4.07 -28.31 6.63
CA ALA A 187 5.00 -27.69 5.68
C ALA A 187 5.85 -28.74 4.95
N VAL A 188 6.45 -29.67 5.71
CA VAL A 188 7.25 -30.78 5.18
C VAL A 188 6.40 -31.72 4.33
N ALA A 189 5.10 -31.89 4.62
CA ALA A 189 4.17 -32.63 3.77
C ALA A 189 3.89 -31.93 2.44
N PHE A 190 3.80 -30.59 2.42
CA PHE A 190 3.65 -29.79 1.20
C PHE A 190 4.91 -29.89 0.33
N MET A 191 6.11 -29.59 0.88
CA MET A 191 7.38 -29.67 0.14
C MET A 191 7.65 -31.08 -0.43
N LYS A 192 7.31 -32.14 0.31
CA LYS A 192 7.42 -33.54 -0.17
C LYS A 192 6.45 -33.90 -1.30
N LYS A 193 5.34 -33.19 -1.40
CA LYS A 193 4.34 -33.38 -2.45
C LYS A 193 4.71 -32.60 -3.71
N HIS A 194 5.24 -31.40 -3.54
CA HIS A 194 5.49 -30.40 -4.57
C HIS A 194 6.94 -29.86 -4.54
N PRO A 195 7.96 -30.70 -4.78
CA PRO A 195 9.38 -30.31 -4.66
C PRO A 195 9.86 -29.29 -5.73
N GLU A 196 9.00 -28.96 -6.69
CA GLU A 196 9.22 -27.97 -7.76
C GLU A 196 8.76 -26.55 -7.35
N ALA A 197 8.11 -26.38 -6.19
CA ALA A 197 7.55 -25.11 -5.72
C ALA A 197 8.38 -24.54 -4.57
N PHE A 198 8.86 -23.30 -4.70
CA PHE A 198 9.61 -22.63 -3.64
C PHE A 198 8.73 -22.37 -2.42
N TYR A 199 9.27 -22.62 -1.22
CA TYR A 199 8.54 -22.46 0.04
C TYR A 199 9.28 -21.53 1.00
N MET A 200 8.58 -20.50 1.48
CA MET A 200 9.00 -19.64 2.59
C MET A 200 8.23 -20.00 3.86
N HIS A 201 8.95 -20.15 4.98
CA HIS A 201 8.35 -20.40 6.28
C HIS A 201 8.60 -19.24 7.25
N ILE A 202 7.55 -18.84 7.96
CA ILE A 202 7.61 -17.75 8.95
C ILE A 202 7.89 -18.32 10.34
N ILE A 203 8.94 -17.83 11.01
CA ILE A 203 9.30 -18.24 12.36
C ILE A 203 9.15 -17.06 13.33
N GLY A 204 7.98 -16.96 13.96
CA GLY A 204 7.66 -15.94 14.99
C GLY A 204 7.95 -16.36 16.43
N ASP A 205 7.54 -15.52 17.39
CA ASP A 205 8.02 -15.50 18.78
C ASP A 205 7.86 -16.82 19.57
N ASP A 206 6.82 -17.60 19.29
CA ASP A 206 6.55 -18.91 19.94
C ASP A 206 7.15 -20.12 19.15
N MET A 207 8.08 -19.88 18.21
CA MET A 207 8.49 -20.88 17.19
C MET A 207 9.98 -21.27 17.18
N GLU A 208 10.76 -20.98 18.24
CA GLU A 208 12.22 -21.23 18.34
C GLU A 208 12.67 -22.62 17.84
N ASP A 209 11.98 -23.67 18.31
CA ASP A 209 12.28 -25.08 17.96
C ASP A 209 11.94 -25.43 16.49
N GLN A 210 11.16 -24.63 15.75
CA GLN A 210 10.65 -25.03 14.42
C GLN A 210 11.78 -25.15 13.38
N PHE A 211 12.80 -24.29 13.43
CA PHE A 211 13.89 -24.34 12.44
C PHE A 211 14.67 -25.67 12.44
N GLU A 212 14.89 -26.28 13.61
CA GLU A 212 15.55 -27.60 13.67
C GLU A 212 14.61 -28.77 13.36
N GLN A 213 13.29 -28.59 13.56
CA GLN A 213 12.29 -29.62 13.25
C GLN A 213 12.19 -29.94 11.75
N PHE A 214 12.57 -29.00 10.87
CA PHE A 214 12.61 -29.23 9.42
C PHE A 214 13.67 -30.30 9.04
N GLY A 215 14.79 -30.35 9.75
CA GLY A 215 15.84 -31.35 9.58
C GLY A 215 16.43 -31.38 8.16
N GLU A 216 16.07 -32.40 7.38
CA GLU A 216 16.51 -32.60 5.99
C GLU A 216 15.61 -31.89 4.96
N TYR A 217 14.51 -31.26 5.40
CA TYR A 217 13.49 -30.62 4.56
C TYR A 217 13.37 -29.14 4.91
N THR A 218 14.50 -28.43 4.93
CA THR A 218 14.55 -26.98 5.14
C THR A 218 13.81 -26.25 4.01
N PRO A 219 12.97 -25.25 4.31
CA PRO A 219 12.39 -24.35 3.31
C PRO A 219 13.47 -23.63 2.48
N ASP A 220 13.13 -23.19 1.26
CA ASP A 220 14.00 -22.38 0.39
C ASP A 220 14.33 -21.00 0.99
N MET A 221 13.53 -20.57 1.97
CA MET A 221 13.64 -19.27 2.62
C MET A 221 12.98 -19.29 4.01
N ILE A 222 13.53 -18.54 4.98
CA ILE A 222 12.88 -18.26 6.26
C ILE A 222 12.60 -16.77 6.38
N GLU A 223 11.34 -16.42 6.65
CA GLU A 223 10.95 -15.09 7.12
C GLU A 223 11.19 -15.03 8.63
N ILE A 224 11.96 -14.03 9.06
CA ILE A 224 12.33 -13.80 10.46
C ILE A 224 11.70 -12.49 10.95
N PRO A 225 10.42 -12.48 11.35
CA PRO A 225 9.79 -11.32 11.97
C PRO A 225 10.06 -11.31 13.49
N TRP A 226 10.29 -10.13 14.08
CA TRP A 226 10.50 -10.00 15.53
C TRP A 226 10.10 -8.64 16.11
N SER A 227 9.79 -8.61 17.40
CA SER A 227 9.20 -7.45 18.08
C SER A 227 10.14 -6.73 19.05
N SER A 228 11.06 -7.47 19.67
CA SER A 228 12.04 -6.98 20.65
C SER A 228 13.44 -7.57 20.39
N PRO A 229 14.53 -6.83 20.68
CA PRO A 229 15.88 -7.39 20.77
C PRO A 229 16.06 -8.51 21.82
N GLU A 230 15.04 -8.79 22.63
CA GLU A 230 14.99 -9.93 23.56
C GLU A 230 14.43 -11.23 22.93
N ASP A 231 13.76 -11.13 21.77
CA ASP A 231 13.20 -12.28 21.04
C ASP A 231 14.33 -13.11 20.42
N PHE A 232 14.19 -14.43 20.33
CA PHE A 232 15.27 -15.29 19.81
C PHE A 232 15.59 -14.97 18.34
N GLN A 233 14.58 -14.59 17.55
CA GLN A 233 14.71 -14.08 16.19
C GLN A 233 15.60 -12.84 16.10
N GLY A 234 15.65 -12.02 17.16
CA GLY A 234 16.50 -10.84 17.23
C GLY A 234 17.99 -11.17 17.42
N THR A 235 18.35 -12.41 17.75
CA THR A 235 19.73 -12.79 18.07
C THR A 235 20.58 -13.11 16.84
N ASP A 236 21.87 -12.74 16.88
CA ASP A 236 22.81 -13.07 15.81
C ASP A 236 23.01 -14.59 15.67
N GLU A 237 22.93 -15.34 16.79
CA GLU A 237 22.99 -16.80 16.78
C GLU A 237 21.84 -17.44 15.99
N PHE A 238 20.64 -16.85 16.00
CA PHE A 238 19.54 -17.35 15.16
C PHE A 238 19.75 -17.01 13.68
N TRP A 239 20.22 -15.80 13.36
CA TRP A 239 20.48 -15.37 11.98
C TRP A 239 21.62 -16.18 11.32
N GLU A 240 22.78 -16.30 11.97
CA GLU A 240 23.91 -17.13 11.50
C GLU A 240 23.47 -18.60 11.29
N LYS A 241 22.53 -19.09 12.11
CA LYS A 241 22.01 -20.47 12.03
C LYS A 241 21.05 -20.68 10.85
N VAL A 242 20.33 -19.65 10.43
CA VAL A 242 19.46 -19.69 9.23
C VAL A 242 20.29 -19.56 7.96
N ASP A 243 21.11 -18.50 7.85
CA ASP A 243 22.04 -18.21 6.74
C ASP A 243 22.93 -19.43 6.39
N ALA A 244 23.41 -20.14 7.42
CA ALA A 244 24.20 -21.36 7.24
C ALA A 244 23.45 -22.56 6.60
N LYS A 245 22.15 -22.46 6.30
CA LYS A 245 21.36 -23.49 5.62
C LYS A 245 20.51 -22.97 4.45
N THR A 246 19.90 -21.79 4.56
CA THR A 246 18.88 -21.31 3.62
C THR A 246 18.75 -19.78 3.62
N ALA A 247 18.02 -19.22 2.65
CA ALA A 247 17.94 -17.78 2.44
C ALA A 247 17.20 -17.06 3.59
N VAL A 248 17.72 -15.89 3.98
CA VAL A 248 17.13 -15.05 5.04
C VAL A 248 16.26 -13.95 4.41
N PHE A 249 14.98 -13.91 4.79
CA PHE A 249 14.04 -12.84 4.46
C PHE A 249 13.74 -12.01 5.71
N ALA A 250 13.93 -10.69 5.57
CA ALA A 250 13.80 -9.73 6.67
C ALA A 250 12.79 -8.63 6.33
N ASP A 251 11.83 -8.40 7.21
CA ASP A 251 10.89 -7.28 7.07
C ASP A 251 11.50 -5.95 7.54
N SER A 252 11.10 -4.86 6.90
CA SER A 252 11.39 -3.50 7.35
C SER A 252 10.18 -2.58 7.42
N MET A 253 8.93 -3.06 7.30
CA MET A 253 7.77 -2.16 7.26
C MET A 253 7.44 -1.49 8.60
N TRP A 254 7.55 -2.20 9.74
CA TRP A 254 7.21 -1.63 11.06
C TRP A 254 7.90 -2.32 12.25
N ASN A 255 7.92 -1.65 13.41
CA ASN A 255 8.73 -2.02 14.58
C ASN A 255 8.47 -3.47 15.06
N SER A 256 7.21 -3.92 15.07
CA SER A 256 6.82 -5.22 15.64
C SER A 256 7.13 -6.43 14.76
N ILE A 257 7.78 -6.25 13.60
CA ILE A 257 8.29 -7.34 12.75
C ILE A 257 9.78 -7.18 12.43
N SER A 258 10.42 -6.07 12.81
CA SER A 258 11.83 -5.80 12.53
C SER A 258 12.65 -5.35 13.75
N GLY A 259 12.10 -5.47 14.96
CA GLY A 259 12.74 -5.00 16.21
C GLY A 259 13.08 -3.50 16.26
N GLY A 260 12.51 -2.69 15.37
CA GLY A 260 12.85 -1.26 15.21
C GLY A 260 13.71 -0.92 13.98
N HIS A 261 14.11 -1.92 13.19
CA HIS A 261 14.95 -1.75 12.00
C HIS A 261 14.07 -1.57 10.75
N THR A 262 13.53 -0.37 10.55
CA THR A 262 12.46 -0.12 9.56
C THR A 262 12.89 0.69 8.33
N ASP A 263 11.99 0.76 7.35
CA ASP A 263 12.03 1.67 6.21
C ASP A 263 12.23 3.12 6.67
N GLU A 264 11.43 3.59 7.63
CA GLU A 264 11.46 4.98 8.08
C GLU A 264 12.75 5.27 8.87
N ALA A 265 13.23 4.32 9.67
CA ALA A 265 14.58 4.39 10.26
C ALA A 265 15.66 4.47 9.18
N SER A 266 15.50 3.73 8.07
CA SER A 266 16.43 3.74 6.94
C SER A 266 16.45 5.04 6.15
N LEU A 267 15.33 5.79 6.12
CA LEU A 267 15.28 7.12 5.49
C LEU A 267 16.05 8.18 6.30
N LEU A 268 16.20 7.96 7.62
CA LEU A 268 16.99 8.82 8.52
C LEU A 268 18.47 8.40 8.57
N ASP A 269 18.74 7.11 8.83
CA ASP A 269 20.06 6.49 8.76
C ASP A 269 19.94 5.04 8.25
N PRO A 270 20.34 4.76 6.99
CA PRO A 270 20.26 3.43 6.41
C PRO A 270 20.99 2.33 7.20
N SER A 271 22.00 2.68 8.00
CA SER A 271 22.72 1.71 8.85
C SER A 271 21.87 1.20 10.03
N THR A 272 20.75 1.87 10.33
CA THR A 272 19.82 1.50 11.41
C THR A 272 18.62 0.68 10.95
N GLY A 273 18.39 0.52 9.64
CA GLY A 273 17.29 -0.29 9.09
C GLY A 273 17.78 -1.29 8.02
N TRP A 274 17.60 -1.02 6.73
CA TRP A 274 17.99 -1.95 5.64
C TRP A 274 19.47 -2.37 5.72
N GLY A 275 20.36 -1.46 6.12
CA GLY A 275 21.79 -1.74 6.33
C GLY A 275 22.08 -2.60 7.56
N TYR A 276 21.23 -2.56 8.59
CA TYR A 276 21.30 -3.48 9.72
C TYR A 276 20.97 -4.91 9.25
N HIS A 277 19.82 -5.10 8.58
CA HIS A 277 19.41 -6.41 8.02
C HIS A 277 20.48 -7.00 7.10
N LEU A 278 20.95 -6.20 6.14
CA LEU A 278 22.00 -6.61 5.20
C LEU A 278 23.32 -6.95 5.90
N SER A 279 23.67 -6.27 7.00
CA SER A 279 24.88 -6.56 7.77
C SER A 279 24.84 -7.89 8.53
N ARG A 280 23.65 -8.48 8.68
CA ARG A 280 23.39 -9.74 9.41
C ARG A 280 23.08 -10.94 8.51
N GLY A 281 23.10 -10.75 7.19
CA GLY A 281 22.89 -11.82 6.21
C GLY A 281 21.52 -11.85 5.54
N ALA A 282 20.71 -10.78 5.58
CA ALA A 282 19.47 -10.73 4.80
C ALA A 282 19.72 -10.82 3.28
N ASP A 283 19.31 -11.92 2.66
CA ASP A 283 19.25 -12.08 1.21
C ASP A 283 18.13 -11.25 0.60
N VAL A 284 16.99 -11.20 1.27
CA VAL A 284 15.79 -10.45 0.86
C VAL A 284 15.41 -9.47 1.97
N ILE A 285 15.05 -8.25 1.58
CA ILE A 285 14.42 -7.27 2.47
C ILE A 285 13.04 -6.91 1.92
N GLN A 286 12.01 -7.11 2.74
CA GLN A 286 10.64 -6.69 2.44
C GLN A 286 10.37 -5.27 2.93
N THR A 287 9.78 -4.47 2.06
CA THR A 287 9.66 -3.01 2.21
C THR A 287 8.33 -2.51 1.67
N ASP A 288 7.87 -1.37 2.19
CA ASP A 288 6.83 -0.55 1.55
C ASP A 288 7.43 0.62 0.73
N ASN A 289 8.76 0.75 0.73
CA ASN A 289 9.53 1.85 0.13
C ASN A 289 10.50 1.36 -0.97
N VAL A 290 10.05 0.42 -1.80
CA VAL A 290 10.74 -0.22 -2.95
C VAL A 290 11.77 0.69 -3.64
N LYS A 291 11.34 1.88 -4.06
CA LYS A 291 12.15 2.86 -4.80
C LYS A 291 13.33 3.42 -3.99
N ALA A 292 13.15 3.61 -2.68
CA ALA A 292 14.17 4.16 -1.80
C ALA A 292 15.22 3.10 -1.43
N ILE A 293 14.82 1.88 -1.05
CA ILE A 293 15.77 0.79 -0.81
C ILE A 293 16.51 0.41 -2.11
N SER A 294 15.84 0.45 -3.27
CA SER A 294 16.48 0.26 -4.58
C SER A 294 17.51 1.35 -4.89
N ALA A 295 17.21 2.62 -4.58
CA ALA A 295 18.19 3.70 -4.71
C ALA A 295 19.39 3.52 -3.76
N TRP A 296 19.14 3.17 -2.49
CA TRP A 296 20.19 2.90 -1.50
C TRP A 296 21.09 1.72 -1.89
N ARG A 297 20.51 0.58 -2.31
CA ARG A 297 21.23 -0.59 -2.84
C ARG A 297 22.13 -0.25 -4.02
N ASN A 298 21.70 0.71 -4.86
CA ASN A 298 22.46 1.25 -5.98
C ASN A 298 23.45 2.38 -5.58
N GLY A 299 23.66 2.63 -4.29
CA GLY A 299 24.66 3.57 -3.76
C GLY A 299 24.19 5.02 -3.65
N ALA A 300 22.89 5.30 -3.73
CA ALA A 300 22.35 6.64 -3.51
C ALA A 300 22.25 7.00 -2.02
N ASP A 301 22.51 8.27 -1.71
CA ASP A 301 22.34 8.83 -0.37
C ASP A 301 20.88 9.21 -0.12
N VAL A 302 20.08 8.22 0.31
CA VAL A 302 18.63 8.37 0.53
C VAL A 302 18.27 9.38 1.61
N THR A 303 19.18 9.71 2.54
CA THR A 303 18.97 10.78 3.54
C THR A 303 18.75 12.15 2.88
N LYS A 304 19.25 12.31 1.64
CA LYS A 304 19.09 13.52 0.82
C LYS A 304 17.97 13.41 -0.21
N SER A 305 17.15 12.35 -0.17
CA SER A 305 15.99 12.21 -1.04
C SER A 305 15.04 13.40 -0.87
N GLY A 306 14.67 14.04 -1.98
CA GLY A 306 13.85 15.24 -2.00
C GLY A 306 14.55 16.55 -1.60
N LEU A 307 15.85 16.56 -1.30
CA LEU A 307 16.60 17.80 -1.03
C LEU A 307 17.14 18.42 -2.34
N ARG A 308 16.95 19.72 -2.50
CA ARG A 308 17.64 20.55 -3.51
C ARG A 308 18.99 21.02 -2.93
N PRO A 309 19.92 21.55 -3.75
CA PRO A 309 21.07 22.28 -3.22
C PRO A 309 20.62 23.44 -2.32
N ASP A 310 21.30 23.62 -1.19
CA ASP A 310 21.00 24.61 -0.15
C ASP A 310 19.59 24.50 0.49
N SER A 311 18.90 23.35 0.33
CA SER A 311 17.73 22.97 1.13
C SER A 311 18.07 22.75 2.61
N ILE A 312 17.15 23.10 3.48
CA ILE A 312 17.23 22.89 4.92
C ILE A 312 16.07 21.98 5.32
N ARG A 313 16.34 20.77 5.83
CA ARG A 313 15.31 19.91 6.45
C ARG A 313 15.60 19.83 7.95
N VAL A 314 14.56 19.98 8.74
CA VAL A 314 14.58 19.95 10.20
C VAL A 314 13.59 18.88 10.65
N GLN A 315 14.03 17.95 11.48
CA GLN A 315 13.18 16.86 11.97
C GLN A 315 12.25 17.41 13.06
N ALA A 316 11.09 16.79 13.22
CA ALA A 316 10.07 17.35 14.09
C ALA A 316 10.47 17.28 15.58
N GLU A 317 11.27 16.28 15.97
CA GLU A 317 11.73 16.08 17.35
C GLU A 317 12.95 16.92 17.76
N ASP A 318 13.70 17.51 16.81
CA ASP A 318 15.01 18.14 17.05
C ASP A 318 15.00 19.19 18.20
N TYR A 319 13.86 19.84 18.44
CA TYR A 319 13.72 20.98 19.35
C TYR A 319 12.82 20.74 20.58
N VAL A 320 12.30 19.52 20.82
CA VAL A 320 11.31 19.21 21.88
C VAL A 320 11.82 19.35 23.33
N ASN A 321 13.05 19.83 23.50
CA ASN A 321 13.69 20.08 24.78
C ASN A 321 13.85 21.60 25.08
N ASP A 322 13.45 22.49 24.15
CA ASP A 322 13.36 23.93 24.38
C ASP A 322 11.88 24.37 24.60
N PRO A 323 11.48 24.75 25.83
CA PRO A 323 10.12 25.22 26.12
C PRO A 323 9.82 26.62 25.55
N ALA A 324 10.73 27.24 24.79
CA ALA A 324 10.46 28.40 23.95
C ALA A 324 10.14 28.04 22.48
N LEU A 325 10.18 26.75 22.11
CA LEU A 325 9.87 26.22 20.78
C LEU A 325 8.65 25.28 20.77
N TYR A 326 8.02 25.03 21.91
CA TYR A 326 6.80 24.22 21.98
C TYR A 326 5.91 24.64 23.16
N SER A 327 4.59 24.49 23.00
CA SER A 327 3.59 24.77 24.03
C SER A 327 2.48 23.71 24.00
N ASP A 328 2.57 22.75 24.91
CA ASP A 328 1.50 21.78 25.18
C ASP A 328 0.37 22.39 26.03
N ALA A 329 -0.83 21.81 25.95
CA ALA A 329 -1.93 22.09 26.87
C ALA A 329 -2.21 20.94 27.85
N ASP A 330 -1.70 19.74 27.58
CA ASP A 330 -1.58 18.64 28.54
C ASP A 330 -0.14 18.58 29.11
N SER A 331 0.13 17.60 29.96
CA SER A 331 1.47 17.32 30.48
C SER A 331 1.74 15.81 30.45
N LYS A 332 1.10 15.12 29.51
CA LYS A 332 1.24 13.69 29.26
C LYS A 332 1.80 13.53 27.87
N ASN A 333 2.88 12.79 27.77
CA ASN A 333 3.23 12.12 26.54
C ASN A 333 2.26 10.93 26.36
N GLU A 334 1.46 10.96 25.31
CA GLU A 334 0.48 9.95 24.87
C GLU A 334 1.06 9.02 23.77
N CYS A 335 2.33 9.19 23.38
CA CYS A 335 3.03 8.28 22.49
C CYS A 335 2.98 6.81 22.95
N SER A 336 2.72 5.92 22.01
CA SER A 336 3.03 4.50 22.19
C SER A 336 4.55 4.29 22.23
N ALA A 337 5.01 3.26 22.94
CA ALA A 337 6.43 2.96 23.03
C ALA A 337 7.00 2.47 21.66
N PRO A 338 8.23 2.85 21.29
CA PRO A 338 9.19 3.64 22.08
C PRO A 338 8.97 5.15 22.00
N VAL A 339 9.07 5.83 23.14
CA VAL A 339 9.01 7.30 23.24
C VAL A 339 10.42 7.87 23.06
N ILE A 340 10.59 8.88 22.20
CA ILE A 340 11.94 9.41 21.88
C ILE A 340 12.44 10.33 23.00
N HIS A 341 11.54 11.09 23.63
CA HIS A 341 11.85 11.99 24.74
C HIS A 341 10.89 11.80 25.93
N PRO A 342 10.99 10.72 26.72
CA PRO A 342 10.05 10.40 27.81
C PRO A 342 10.08 11.36 29.01
N GLU A 343 11.06 12.27 29.07
CA GLU A 343 11.16 13.35 30.06
C GLU A 343 10.64 14.69 29.52
N SER A 344 10.24 14.76 28.23
CA SER A 344 9.64 15.94 27.62
C SER A 344 8.11 15.90 27.80
N PRO A 345 7.44 17.05 28.00
CA PRO A 345 5.98 17.11 27.93
C PRO A 345 5.45 16.90 26.50
N VAL A 346 6.30 17.04 25.47
CA VAL A 346 5.92 16.95 24.05
C VAL A 346 5.66 15.50 23.64
N ASP A 347 4.67 15.31 22.77
CA ASP A 347 4.37 14.04 22.09
C ASP A 347 5.37 13.67 20.98
N ALA A 348 6.64 13.52 21.37
CA ALA A 348 7.75 13.09 20.52
C ALA A 348 7.84 11.56 20.42
N CYS A 349 7.17 10.99 19.42
CA CYS A 349 6.93 9.56 19.26
C CYS A 349 7.87 8.92 18.22
N ASN A 350 8.25 7.66 18.42
CA ASN A 350 8.74 6.80 17.34
C ASN A 350 7.55 6.08 16.71
N LEU A 351 7.18 6.47 15.49
CA LEU A 351 6.19 5.72 14.71
C LEU A 351 6.91 4.88 13.67
N ASP A 352 7.25 3.67 14.09
CA ASP A 352 7.84 2.65 13.22
C ASP A 352 9.14 3.14 12.55
N GLY A 353 10.00 3.80 13.33
CA GLY A 353 11.27 4.40 12.89
C GLY A 353 11.16 5.87 12.47
N ALA A 354 10.00 6.34 12.03
CA ALA A 354 9.75 7.77 11.81
C ALA A 354 9.78 8.50 13.17
N LYS A 355 10.31 9.72 13.18
CA LYS A 355 10.50 10.49 14.41
C LYS A 355 9.62 11.73 14.36
N ILE A 356 8.56 11.69 15.13
CA ILE A 356 7.41 12.54 14.84
C ILE A 356 6.94 13.29 16.08
N ILE A 357 6.27 14.41 15.86
CA ILE A 357 5.34 14.99 16.84
C ILE A 357 3.94 14.51 16.50
N GLN A 358 3.22 13.99 17.49
CA GLN A 358 1.79 13.64 17.38
C GLN A 358 0.92 14.52 18.28
N TYR A 359 -0.39 14.26 18.27
CA TYR A 359 -1.40 14.74 19.24
C TYR A 359 -1.54 16.26 19.43
N ILE A 360 -0.88 17.10 18.62
CA ILE A 360 -0.96 18.57 18.69
C ILE A 360 -2.41 19.04 18.51
N ARG A 361 -3.00 19.60 19.57
CA ARG A 361 -4.42 19.97 19.69
C ARG A 361 -4.69 21.45 19.37
N ASP A 362 -5.97 21.78 19.20
CA ASP A 362 -6.49 23.16 19.01
C ASP A 362 -5.96 24.12 20.10
N GLY A 363 -5.01 24.98 19.72
CA GLY A 363 -4.42 26.03 20.59
C GLY A 363 -3.02 25.74 21.12
N GLU A 364 -2.49 24.54 20.87
CA GLU A 364 -1.07 24.21 21.05
C GLU A 364 -0.25 24.74 19.86
N PHE A 365 1.06 24.90 20.07
CA PHE A 365 1.96 25.27 18.98
C PHE A 365 3.33 24.61 19.12
N TRP A 366 3.96 24.42 17.98
CA TRP A 366 5.31 23.92 17.83
C TRP A 366 6.07 24.85 16.88
N ALA A 367 7.34 25.10 17.13
CA ALA A 367 8.15 26.02 16.33
C ALA A 367 9.52 25.40 16.03
N LEU A 368 10.10 25.84 14.92
CA LEU A 368 11.42 25.42 14.45
C LEU A 368 12.30 26.61 14.12
N ASP A 369 13.59 26.45 14.39
CA ASP A 369 14.64 27.40 14.04
C ASP A 369 15.36 26.95 12.75
N PHE A 370 15.13 27.65 11.64
CA PHE A 370 15.78 27.37 10.35
C PHE A 370 17.04 28.22 10.16
N ASP A 371 18.22 27.60 10.16
CA ASP A 371 19.51 28.26 9.88
C ASP A 371 19.72 28.47 8.37
N VAL A 372 19.22 29.59 7.87
CA VAL A 372 19.17 29.94 6.45
C VAL A 372 20.50 30.48 5.93
N PRO A 373 21.06 29.94 4.82
CA PRO A 373 22.37 30.35 4.31
C PRO A 373 22.35 31.71 3.59
N THR A 374 21.21 32.13 3.03
CA THR A 374 21.09 33.31 2.16
C THR A 374 19.72 33.96 2.25
N ASP A 375 19.67 35.30 2.26
CA ASP A 375 18.40 36.04 2.15
C ASP A 375 17.66 35.62 0.88
N GLY A 376 16.40 35.20 0.98
CA GLY A 376 15.66 34.68 -0.17
C GLY A 376 14.23 34.26 0.14
N VAL A 377 13.47 33.99 -0.93
CA VAL A 377 12.18 33.32 -0.80
C VAL A 377 12.45 31.81 -0.71
N TYR A 378 11.91 31.17 0.32
CA TYR A 378 11.97 29.74 0.53
C TYR A 378 10.57 29.15 0.41
N GLU A 379 10.46 28.01 -0.26
CA GLU A 379 9.28 27.18 -0.31
C GLU A 379 9.31 26.22 0.87
N LEU A 380 8.31 26.32 1.75
CA LEU A 380 8.19 25.43 2.90
C LEU A 380 7.36 24.21 2.51
N SER A 381 7.80 23.04 2.95
CA SER A 381 7.06 21.78 2.79
C SER A 381 7.14 20.96 4.07
N MET A 382 6.15 20.12 4.32
CA MET A 382 6.02 19.33 5.55
C MET A 382 5.66 17.89 5.21
N ARG A 383 6.36 16.93 5.83
CA ARG A 383 5.99 15.52 5.80
C ARG A 383 5.07 15.21 6.98
N GLN A 384 3.85 14.76 6.67
CA GLN A 384 2.77 14.54 7.64
C GLN A 384 1.93 13.30 7.34
N SER A 385 1.24 12.78 8.35
CA SER A 385 0.23 11.74 8.20
C SER A 385 -0.98 11.94 9.11
N SER A 386 -2.17 11.52 8.65
CA SER A 386 -3.41 11.53 9.42
C SER A 386 -4.43 10.54 8.85
N ASP A 387 -5.13 9.81 9.71
CA ASP A 387 -6.14 8.81 9.33
C ASP A 387 -7.61 9.31 9.40
N THR A 388 -7.87 10.54 9.87
CA THR A 388 -9.22 11.16 9.91
C THR A 388 -9.44 12.21 8.79
N GLU A 389 -10.70 12.49 8.45
CA GLU A 389 -11.08 13.40 7.35
C GLU A 389 -11.94 14.57 7.88
N PRO A 390 -11.58 15.84 7.59
CA PRO A 390 -10.35 16.28 6.93
C PRO A 390 -9.11 16.04 7.79
N GLY A 391 -7.95 15.80 7.16
CA GLY A 391 -6.65 15.60 7.83
C GLY A 391 -6.10 16.82 8.56
N GLY A 392 -6.85 17.93 8.59
CA GLY A 392 -6.59 19.13 9.38
C GLY A 392 -6.21 20.36 8.56
N VAL A 393 -5.75 21.40 9.24
CA VAL A 393 -5.18 22.62 8.64
C VAL A 393 -3.89 22.98 9.38
N VAL A 394 -2.80 23.13 8.64
CA VAL A 394 -1.51 23.63 9.14
C VAL A 394 -1.45 25.13 8.92
N THR A 395 -1.29 25.91 9.99
CA THR A 395 -1.07 27.36 9.95
C THR A 395 0.38 27.67 10.29
N VAL A 396 1.04 28.42 9.41
CA VAL A 396 2.46 28.81 9.51
C VAL A 396 2.56 30.30 9.82
N GLU A 397 3.43 30.67 10.75
CA GLU A 397 3.72 32.06 11.13
C GLU A 397 5.22 32.28 11.36
N THR A 398 5.81 33.29 10.71
CA THR A 398 7.20 33.71 10.93
C THR A 398 7.29 34.82 11.98
N GLU A 399 8.46 35.01 12.62
CA GLU A 399 8.68 36.11 13.58
C GLU A 399 8.45 37.53 13.01
N ASP A 400 8.62 37.72 11.70
CA ASP A 400 8.32 39.01 11.03
C ASP A 400 6.84 39.16 10.63
N GLY A 401 6.00 38.17 10.92
CA GLY A 401 4.55 38.22 10.81
C GLY A 401 3.97 37.81 9.45
N GLN A 402 4.74 37.12 8.60
CA GLN A 402 4.20 36.44 7.42
C GLN A 402 3.36 35.25 7.89
N LYS A 403 2.21 35.00 7.25
CA LYS A 403 1.33 33.88 7.60
C LYS A 403 0.78 33.15 6.38
N GLY A 404 0.68 31.83 6.48
CA GLY A 404 -0.01 30.95 5.54
C GLY A 404 -0.88 29.93 6.28
N ALA A 405 -1.88 29.36 5.61
CA ALA A 405 -2.67 28.26 6.15
C ALA A 405 -3.03 27.30 5.01
N VAL A 406 -2.77 26.01 5.21
CA VAL A 406 -2.88 24.96 4.18
C VAL A 406 -3.65 23.76 4.74
N PRO A 407 -4.67 23.22 4.05
CA PRO A 407 -5.34 22.01 4.47
C PRO A 407 -4.40 20.80 4.33
N ALA A 408 -4.26 20.03 5.40
CA ALA A 408 -3.60 18.73 5.36
C ALA A 408 -4.60 17.67 4.85
N PRO A 409 -4.26 16.86 3.84
CA PRO A 409 -5.09 15.76 3.40
C PRO A 409 -5.05 14.62 4.41
N ASN A 410 -6.16 13.88 4.51
CA ASN A 410 -6.11 12.52 5.04
C ASN A 410 -5.10 11.69 4.22
N THR A 411 -4.22 10.97 4.91
CA THR A 411 -3.19 10.13 4.29
C THR A 411 -3.49 8.64 4.43
N THR A 412 -4.76 8.27 4.63
CA THR A 412 -5.28 6.91 4.71
C THR A 412 -4.87 6.08 5.94
N HIS A 413 -3.70 6.34 6.52
CA HIS A 413 -3.14 5.66 7.69
C HIS A 413 -2.00 6.51 8.25
N ASN A 414 -1.83 6.57 9.58
CA ASN A 414 -0.74 7.32 10.22
C ASN A 414 0.69 6.84 9.82
N ARG A 415 0.85 5.66 9.22
CA ARG A 415 2.12 5.16 8.65
C ARG A 415 2.37 5.60 7.20
N ASN A 416 1.32 6.03 6.49
CA ASN A 416 1.41 6.51 5.12
C ASN A 416 1.63 8.03 5.15
N PHE A 417 2.88 8.46 5.03
CA PHE A 417 3.25 9.87 5.07
C PHE A 417 3.15 10.53 3.68
N SER A 418 2.59 11.74 3.64
CA SER A 418 2.55 12.61 2.47
C SER A 418 3.39 13.87 2.69
N VAL A 419 3.87 14.50 1.60
CA VAL A 419 4.52 15.82 1.66
C VAL A 419 3.56 16.88 1.13
N ILE A 420 3.26 17.88 1.95
CA ILE A 420 2.44 19.05 1.58
C ILE A 420 3.29 20.30 1.39
N ASN A 421 2.93 21.15 0.43
CA ASN A 421 3.53 22.48 0.24
C ASN A 421 2.80 23.49 1.14
N LEU A 422 3.54 24.14 2.04
CA LEU A 422 3.00 25.09 3.03
C LEU A 422 2.97 26.55 2.50
N GLY A 423 3.54 26.81 1.33
CA GLY A 423 3.65 28.13 0.71
C GLY A 423 5.08 28.67 0.66
N GLN A 424 5.21 29.88 0.11
CA GLN A 424 6.50 30.56 -0.07
C GLN A 424 6.64 31.74 0.90
N PHE A 425 7.76 31.79 1.62
CA PHE A 425 8.05 32.74 2.70
C PHE A 425 9.41 33.43 2.47
N GLN A 426 9.51 34.72 2.76
CA GLN A 426 10.77 35.46 2.66
C GLN A 426 11.57 35.26 3.95
N LEU A 427 12.67 34.51 3.88
CA LEU A 427 13.57 34.28 5.02
C LEU A 427 14.85 35.14 4.89
N GLN A 428 15.51 35.38 6.01
CA GLN A 428 16.77 36.14 6.11
C GLN A 428 17.94 35.20 6.39
N ARG A 429 19.18 35.57 6.04
CA ARG A 429 20.36 34.78 6.39
C ARG A 429 20.57 34.72 7.91
N GLY A 430 20.72 33.51 8.43
CA GLY A 430 20.81 33.19 9.86
C GLY A 430 19.61 32.39 10.33
N THR A 431 19.44 32.27 11.65
CA THR A 431 18.32 31.55 12.25
C THR A 431 17.00 32.31 12.05
N ASN A 432 15.98 31.65 11.52
CA ASN A 432 14.61 32.16 11.39
C ASN A 432 13.69 31.24 12.17
N ARG A 433 13.00 31.77 13.20
CA ARG A 433 12.00 30.98 13.94
C ARG A 433 10.67 31.00 13.20
N ILE A 434 10.08 29.82 12.99
CA ILE A 434 8.80 29.62 12.30
C ILE A 434 7.90 28.78 13.20
N THR A 435 6.73 29.29 13.52
CA THR A 435 5.71 28.63 14.33
C THR A 435 4.69 27.93 13.44
N PHE A 436 4.37 26.70 13.80
CA PHE A 436 3.33 25.86 13.22
C PHE A 436 2.25 25.65 14.28
N SER A 437 0.99 25.84 13.87
CA SER A 437 -0.19 25.63 14.70
C SER A 437 -1.26 24.93 13.87
N PHE A 438 -2.08 24.11 14.52
CA PHE A 438 -2.89 23.11 13.85
C PHE A 438 -4.35 23.24 14.27
N SER A 439 -5.27 22.80 13.40
CA SER A 439 -6.66 22.56 13.77
C SER A 439 -7.20 21.36 13.00
N HIS A 440 -7.79 20.41 13.72
CA HIS A 440 -7.99 19.04 13.22
C HIS A 440 -9.06 18.31 14.06
N PRO A 441 -9.92 17.45 13.48
CA PRO A 441 -10.88 16.62 14.23
C PRO A 441 -10.28 15.62 15.24
N ASP A 442 -9.02 15.19 15.10
CA ASP A 442 -8.37 14.23 16.02
C ASP A 442 -6.87 14.58 16.20
N TYR A 443 -5.93 13.72 15.77
CA TYR A 443 -4.49 14.02 15.76
C TYR A 443 -3.84 13.80 14.39
N MET A 444 -2.73 14.50 14.14
CA MET A 444 -1.85 14.30 12.98
C MET A 444 -0.42 14.05 13.45
N SER A 445 0.36 13.40 12.59
CA SER A 445 1.81 13.22 12.77
C SER A 445 2.56 14.23 11.90
N VAL A 446 3.60 14.85 12.43
CA VAL A 446 4.58 15.64 11.65
C VAL A 446 5.96 15.01 11.83
N ASP A 447 6.65 14.70 10.74
CA ASP A 447 7.97 14.03 10.71
C ASP A 447 9.11 15.01 10.44
N TRP A 448 8.96 15.88 9.43
CA TRP A 448 9.87 17.00 9.21
C TRP A 448 9.22 18.17 8.48
N VAL A 449 9.88 19.32 8.58
CA VAL A 449 9.63 20.49 7.73
C VAL A 449 10.91 20.84 6.98
N GLN A 450 10.76 21.16 5.70
CA GLN A 450 11.84 21.46 4.77
C GLN A 450 11.63 22.83 4.13
N ALA A 451 12.67 23.67 4.17
CA ALA A 451 12.74 24.96 3.50
C ALA A 451 13.67 24.87 2.29
N ASP A 452 13.11 25.08 1.09
CA ASP A 452 13.84 25.00 -0.17
C ASP A 452 14.02 26.39 -0.82
N PRO A 453 15.24 26.77 -1.24
CA PRO A 453 15.46 28.08 -1.85
C PRO A 453 14.76 28.17 -3.22
N VAL A 454 13.88 29.16 -3.39
CA VAL A 454 13.18 29.42 -4.67
C VAL A 454 14.09 30.25 -5.59
N PRO A 455 14.47 29.74 -6.78
CA PRO A 455 15.28 30.51 -7.72
C PRO A 455 14.64 31.86 -8.08
N ALA A 456 15.45 32.91 -8.15
CA ALA A 456 14.99 34.29 -8.38
C ALA A 456 14.30 34.54 -9.75
N GLY A 457 14.23 33.53 -10.63
CA GLY A 457 13.48 33.54 -11.89
C GLY A 457 12.15 32.78 -11.87
N SER A 458 11.82 32.06 -10.79
CA SER A 458 10.64 31.18 -10.69
C SER A 458 9.69 31.53 -9.54
N GLN A 459 9.83 32.71 -8.93
CA GLN A 459 8.92 33.20 -7.90
C GLN A 459 7.53 33.46 -8.50
N ALA A 460 6.53 32.70 -8.07
CA ALA A 460 5.14 32.90 -8.48
C ALA A 460 4.59 34.15 -7.79
N GLN A 461 4.00 35.07 -8.55
CA GLN A 461 3.46 36.32 -8.00
C GLN A 461 2.06 36.14 -7.38
N GLU A 462 1.85 35.06 -6.64
CA GLU A 462 0.59 34.82 -5.92
C GLU A 462 0.54 35.74 -4.69
N THR A 463 -0.45 36.64 -4.69
CA THR A 463 -0.59 37.62 -3.61
C THR A 463 -1.33 36.95 -2.46
N LEU A 464 -0.64 36.76 -1.32
CA LEU A 464 -1.23 36.28 -0.06
C LEU A 464 -2.52 37.04 0.25
N THR A 465 -3.65 36.39 -0.05
CA THR A 465 -4.95 37.04 0.00
C THR A 465 -5.45 36.97 1.43
N THR A 466 -5.47 38.11 2.12
CA THR A 466 -5.84 38.19 3.53
C THR A 466 -7.29 37.74 3.74
N ILE A 467 -7.48 36.49 4.18
CA ILE A 467 -8.81 35.94 4.50
C ILE A 467 -9.29 36.62 5.79
N ALA A 468 -10.10 37.68 5.62
CA ALA A 468 -10.85 38.26 6.73
C ALA A 468 -11.82 37.22 7.29
N THR A 469 -11.94 37.16 8.61
CA THR A 469 -12.69 36.11 9.33
C THR A 469 -14.18 36.12 8.98
N ALA A 470 -14.58 35.20 8.11
CA ALA A 470 -15.98 34.92 7.81
C ALA A 470 -16.61 34.14 8.97
N SER A 471 -17.35 34.83 9.84
CA SER A 471 -18.09 34.20 10.95
C SER A 471 -19.08 33.16 10.40
N ALA A 472 -19.06 31.95 10.98
CA ALA A 472 -19.93 30.86 10.54
C ALA A 472 -21.42 31.25 10.62
N PRO A 473 -22.23 31.02 9.56
CA PRO A 473 -23.66 31.24 9.62
C PRO A 473 -24.33 30.18 10.52
N SER A 474 -25.10 30.64 11.50
CA SER A 474 -25.89 29.77 12.37
C SER A 474 -26.89 28.92 11.58
N ALA A 475 -26.93 27.61 11.86
CA ALA A 475 -27.86 26.68 11.23
C ALA A 475 -29.31 26.90 11.72
N GLU A 476 -30.06 27.75 11.02
CA GLU A 476 -31.52 27.81 11.12
C GLU A 476 -32.21 27.30 9.84
N THR A 477 -33.42 26.77 9.99
CA THR A 477 -34.04 25.87 9.02
C THR A 477 -34.88 26.62 7.97
N ALA A 478 -34.58 26.44 6.69
CA ALA A 478 -35.32 27.08 5.58
C ALA A 478 -35.57 26.16 4.38
N VAL A 479 -36.31 25.05 4.57
CA VAL A 479 -36.79 24.21 3.45
C VAL A 479 -37.75 25.02 2.58
N THR A 480 -37.29 25.46 1.41
CA THR A 480 -38.13 26.16 0.41
C THR A 480 -38.46 25.21 -0.74
N SER A 481 -39.71 24.76 -0.81
CA SER A 481 -40.19 23.85 -1.85
C SER A 481 -40.67 24.61 -3.10
N VAL A 482 -40.18 24.18 -4.27
CA VAL A 482 -40.68 24.68 -5.56
C VAL A 482 -41.79 23.76 -6.05
N GLN A 483 -43.03 24.25 -6.07
CA GLN A 483 -44.17 23.52 -6.64
C GLN A 483 -44.18 23.61 -8.17
N ALA A 484 -44.17 22.46 -8.84
CA ALA A 484 -44.71 22.33 -10.19
C ALA A 484 -46.15 21.80 -10.10
N THR A 485 -47.11 22.44 -10.78
CA THR A 485 -48.55 22.16 -10.60
C THR A 485 -49.15 21.33 -11.74
N THR A 486 -49.84 20.26 -11.36
CA THR A 486 -50.90 19.62 -12.16
C THR A 486 -51.95 19.03 -11.21
N SER A 487 -53.21 18.96 -11.63
CA SER A 487 -54.38 18.87 -10.74
C SER A 487 -55.39 17.77 -11.11
N ILE A 488 -56.42 17.61 -10.25
CA ILE A 488 -57.72 16.92 -10.44
C ILE A 488 -57.81 15.49 -9.85
N PRO A 489 -58.80 15.16 -8.98
CA PRO A 489 -59.41 15.94 -7.88
C PRO A 489 -59.42 15.11 -6.55
N ALA A 490 -60.18 15.54 -5.52
CA ALA A 490 -60.16 14.92 -4.19
C ALA A 490 -61.31 13.93 -3.88
N THR A 491 -61.08 13.05 -2.91
CA THR A 491 -62.10 12.44 -2.04
C THR A 491 -61.66 12.51 -0.57
N THR A 492 -62.63 12.56 0.36
CA THR A 492 -62.48 13.00 1.76
C THR A 492 -62.23 11.88 2.77
N GLY A 493 -61.57 12.20 3.89
CA GLY A 493 -61.56 11.35 5.10
C GLY A 493 -60.77 11.96 6.27
N ASP A 494 -61.47 12.40 7.31
CA ASP A 494 -60.86 13.00 8.51
C ASP A 494 -60.34 11.95 9.52
N ASN A 495 -59.26 12.26 10.26
CA ASN A 495 -59.28 12.44 11.72
C ASN A 495 -57.88 12.63 12.35
N GLU A 496 -57.85 13.17 13.58
CA GLU A 496 -56.64 13.48 14.36
C GLU A 496 -55.90 12.26 14.96
N PRO A 497 -54.60 12.41 15.33
CA PRO A 497 -53.74 11.30 15.73
C PRO A 497 -53.94 10.82 17.18
N LYS A 498 -53.49 9.59 17.45
CA LYS A 498 -53.21 9.10 18.82
C LYS A 498 -51.80 8.53 18.93
N THR A 499 -51.05 9.03 19.90
CA THR A 499 -49.78 8.48 20.35
C THR A 499 -49.98 7.15 21.08
N THR A 500 -49.13 6.16 20.81
CA THR A 500 -48.81 5.08 21.76
C THR A 500 -47.41 4.54 21.43
N THR A 501 -46.51 4.58 22.42
CA THR A 501 -45.15 4.03 22.32
C THR A 501 -45.15 2.59 22.84
N VAL A 502 -44.63 1.64 22.06
CA VAL A 502 -44.27 0.30 22.55
C VAL A 502 -42.96 -0.15 21.88
N THR A 503 -42.01 -0.60 22.70
CA THR A 503 -40.75 -1.22 22.27
C THR A 503 -40.93 -2.73 22.07
N ALA A 504 -40.12 -3.32 21.17
CA ALA A 504 -40.01 -4.77 21.05
C ALA A 504 -38.58 -5.19 20.65
N THR A 505 -38.01 -6.12 21.42
CA THR A 505 -36.81 -6.91 21.08
C THR A 505 -37.23 -8.39 20.92
N PRO A 506 -36.36 -9.31 20.44
CA PRO A 506 -36.79 -10.30 19.45
C PRO A 506 -37.35 -11.60 20.02
N ALA A 507 -38.00 -12.38 19.15
CA ALA A 507 -38.38 -13.77 19.37
C ALA A 507 -37.91 -14.64 18.19
N SER A 508 -37.62 -15.91 18.46
CA SER A 508 -36.96 -16.84 17.53
C SER A 508 -37.86 -18.00 17.08
N ASN A 509 -37.26 -18.91 16.30
CA ASN A 509 -37.59 -20.34 16.13
C ASN A 509 -38.50 -20.83 14.98
N THR A 510 -37.86 -21.69 14.17
CA THR A 510 -38.31 -23.02 13.68
C THR A 510 -39.39 -23.15 12.59
N SER A 511 -38.89 -23.38 11.36
CA SER A 511 -39.14 -24.56 10.50
C SER A 511 -40.57 -25.07 10.19
N HIS A 512 -40.87 -25.19 8.89
CA HIS A 512 -41.35 -26.47 8.32
C HIS A 512 -41.12 -26.56 6.80
N GLU A 513 -41.05 -27.77 6.26
CA GLU A 513 -40.91 -28.05 4.82
C GLU A 513 -42.28 -28.11 4.12
N SER A 514 -42.37 -27.74 2.83
CA SER A 514 -42.37 -28.73 1.73
C SER A 514 -42.94 -28.22 0.38
N LYS A 515 -42.21 -28.57 -0.70
CA LYS A 515 -42.64 -28.92 -2.07
C LYS A 515 -43.85 -28.19 -2.71
N GLY A 516 -43.55 -27.36 -3.70
CA GLY A 516 -44.43 -27.01 -4.83
C GLY A 516 -43.63 -26.92 -6.13
N SER A 517 -44.17 -27.37 -7.27
CA SER A 517 -43.43 -27.48 -8.54
C SER A 517 -44.12 -26.71 -9.67
N ALA A 518 -43.30 -26.01 -10.46
CA ALA A 518 -43.46 -25.55 -11.85
C ALA A 518 -44.86 -25.21 -12.41
N ASP A 519 -44.95 -24.03 -13.05
CA ASP A 519 -45.19 -24.02 -14.51
C ASP A 519 -44.54 -22.79 -15.17
N THR A 520 -44.48 -22.80 -16.50
CA THR A 520 -43.93 -21.76 -17.38
C THR A 520 -45.05 -21.11 -18.19
N SER A 521 -44.90 -19.83 -18.57
CA SER A 521 -44.84 -19.45 -20.00
C SER A 521 -44.94 -17.93 -20.27
N LYS A 522 -44.12 -17.51 -21.25
CA LYS A 522 -44.40 -16.51 -22.31
C LYS A 522 -45.13 -15.21 -21.95
N ASN A 523 -44.45 -14.10 -22.24
CA ASN A 523 -44.98 -13.14 -23.20
C ASN A 523 -43.87 -12.57 -24.10
N VAL A 524 -44.21 -12.16 -25.32
CA VAL A 524 -43.28 -11.62 -26.32
C VAL A 524 -43.74 -10.21 -26.71
N GLY A 525 -42.84 -9.23 -26.64
CA GLY A 525 -43.10 -7.85 -27.07
C GLY A 525 -41.92 -7.32 -27.87
N ILE A 526 -42.11 -7.15 -29.18
CA ILE A 526 -41.10 -6.58 -30.08
C ILE A 526 -41.36 -5.08 -30.21
N PHE A 527 -40.34 -4.26 -30.01
CA PHE A 527 -40.28 -2.90 -30.56
C PHE A 527 -38.88 -2.59 -31.10
N ALA A 528 -38.81 -2.06 -32.32
CA ALA A 528 -37.56 -1.70 -32.97
C ALA A 528 -37.25 -0.20 -32.76
N GLY A 529 -36.03 0.10 -32.30
CA GLY A 529 -35.58 1.48 -32.06
C GLY A 529 -34.06 1.69 -31.92
N GLY A 530 -33.25 0.63 -31.99
CA GLY A 530 -31.80 0.69 -31.79
C GLY A 530 -31.01 0.72 -33.09
N ALA A 531 -30.75 1.91 -33.64
CA ALA A 531 -29.84 2.10 -34.78
C ALA A 531 -29.17 3.48 -34.82
N VAL A 532 -29.89 4.55 -34.48
CA VAL A 532 -29.40 5.94 -34.61
C VAL A 532 -28.55 6.39 -33.41
N PHE A 533 -28.87 5.93 -32.20
CA PHE A 533 -28.14 6.34 -30.98
C PHE A 533 -26.73 5.75 -30.86
N GLY A 534 -26.50 4.52 -31.35
CA GLY A 534 -25.20 3.85 -31.24
C GLY A 534 -24.06 4.57 -31.97
N ALA A 535 -24.36 5.17 -33.14
CA ALA A 535 -23.36 5.92 -33.91
C ALA A 535 -22.87 7.18 -33.19
N ILE A 536 -23.74 7.86 -32.43
CA ILE A 536 -23.40 9.08 -31.68
C ILE A 536 -22.53 8.72 -30.47
N ALA A 537 -22.85 7.63 -29.76
CA ALA A 537 -22.05 7.14 -28.63
C ALA A 537 -20.62 6.78 -29.05
N ILE A 538 -20.43 6.10 -30.19
CA ILE A 538 -19.11 5.73 -30.73
C ILE A 538 -18.27 6.97 -31.07
N VAL A 539 -18.86 7.99 -31.70
CA VAL A 539 -18.13 9.24 -32.03
C VAL A 539 -17.72 9.99 -30.76
N LEU A 540 -18.56 10.04 -29.72
CA LEU A 540 -18.21 10.65 -28.44
C LEU A 540 -17.11 9.88 -27.71
N ALA A 541 -17.14 8.54 -27.73
CA ALA A 541 -16.09 7.71 -27.15
C ALA A 541 -14.72 7.92 -27.83
N ILE A 542 -14.70 8.04 -29.17
CA ILE A 542 -13.48 8.34 -29.93
C ILE A 542 -12.93 9.72 -29.57
N ILE A 543 -13.79 10.75 -29.44
CA ILE A 543 -13.36 12.10 -29.05
C ILE A 543 -12.80 12.10 -27.61
N GLY A 544 -13.43 11.38 -26.68
CA GLY A 544 -12.94 11.23 -25.31
C GLY A 544 -11.57 10.54 -25.25
N GLY A 545 -11.39 9.42 -25.97
CA GLY A 545 -10.13 8.69 -26.04
C GLY A 545 -8.98 9.53 -26.63
N VAL A 546 -9.25 10.31 -27.69
CA VAL A 546 -8.26 11.24 -28.25
C VAL A 546 -7.87 12.33 -27.24
N SER A 547 -8.80 12.83 -26.43
CA SER A 547 -8.49 13.82 -25.39
C SER A 547 -7.66 13.22 -24.25
N ALA A 548 -7.90 11.97 -23.85
CA ALA A 548 -7.10 11.29 -22.83
C ALA A 548 -5.66 11.03 -23.31
N ILE A 549 -5.49 10.62 -24.57
CA ILE A 549 -4.17 10.43 -25.20
C ILE A 549 -3.41 11.77 -25.29
N LEU A 550 -4.10 12.86 -25.66
CA LEU A 550 -3.48 14.20 -25.71
C LEU A 550 -3.02 14.69 -24.33
N ASN A 551 -3.80 14.46 -23.27
CA ASN A 551 -3.39 14.81 -21.91
C ASN A 551 -2.14 14.01 -21.49
N ASN A 552 -2.14 12.68 -21.67
CA ASN A 552 -1.00 11.82 -21.33
C ASN A 552 0.29 12.23 -22.09
N ILE A 553 0.17 12.66 -23.35
CA ILE A 553 1.31 13.21 -24.13
C ILE A 553 1.78 14.57 -23.57
N VAL A 554 0.88 15.41 -23.04
CA VAL A 554 1.25 16.69 -22.40
C VAL A 554 1.93 16.46 -21.06
N ASP A 555 1.49 15.48 -20.28
CA ASP A 555 2.09 15.16 -18.98
C ASP A 555 3.46 14.48 -19.15
N GLN A 556 3.61 13.53 -20.10
CA GLN A 556 4.92 13.00 -20.51
C GLN A 556 5.86 14.09 -21.06
N ALA A 557 5.32 15.11 -21.74
CA ALA A 557 6.12 16.23 -22.23
C ALA A 557 6.55 17.22 -21.13
N ARG A 558 5.88 17.22 -19.96
CA ARG A 558 6.33 17.93 -18.75
C ARG A 558 7.43 17.14 -18.03
N GLU A 559 7.21 15.84 -17.85
CA GLU A 559 8.15 14.92 -17.20
C GLU A 559 9.52 14.89 -17.93
N LEU A 560 9.52 15.00 -19.27
CA LEU A 560 10.73 15.14 -20.10
C LEU A 560 11.36 16.55 -20.13
N LEU A 561 10.80 17.54 -19.42
CA LEU A 561 11.32 18.91 -19.29
C LEU A 561 11.87 19.20 -17.88
N GLU A 562 11.79 18.25 -16.95
CA GLU A 562 12.23 18.38 -15.55
C GLU A 562 13.42 17.45 -15.21
N ILE A 563 14.25 17.13 -16.24
CA ILE A 563 15.49 16.34 -16.18
C ILE A 563 16.71 17.23 -16.48
#